data_AF-A0A7K4CET0-F1
#
_entry.id   AF-A0A7K4CET0-F1
#
_cell.length_a   1.000
_cell.length_b   1.000
_cell.length_c   1.000
_cell.angle_alpha   90.00
_cell.angle_beta   90.00
_cell.angle_gamma   90.00
#
_symmetry.space_group_name_H-M   'P 1'
#
loop_
_entity.id
_entity.type
_entity.pdbx_description
1 polymer ?
#
loop_
_entity_poly.entity_id
_entity_poly.type
_entity_poly.pdbx_seq_one_letter_code
_entity_poly.pdbx_strand_id
1 'polypeptide(L)'
;MALPWRGPPPADDEVHFDSYRERLMKYVPAEALVLFVAVYGSAYAVLGTEPFFPLLARWIVLAGIAVTVIWLWKIDGVTDLVQVGISAVGFVAWIFAFGVVPVAELPWYNQVAAALFLPVYVFVSPVLDGIPDRF
;
A
#
# COMPACT_ATOMS: atom_id res chain seq x y z
N MET A 1 37.25 -13.08 -47.24
CA MET A 1 35.81 -12.82 -47.07
C MET A 1 35.58 -12.59 -45.57
N ALA A 2 35.53 -11.34 -45.13
CA ALA A 2 35.34 -11.01 -43.71
C ALA A 2 33.86 -11.08 -43.36
N LEU A 3 33.53 -11.72 -42.23
CA LEU A 3 32.15 -11.77 -41.74
C LEU A 3 31.67 -10.35 -41.39
N PRO A 4 30.45 -9.94 -41.78
CA PRO A 4 29.91 -8.65 -41.42
C PRO A 4 29.77 -8.56 -39.89
N TRP A 5 30.23 -7.46 -39.33
CA TRP A 5 30.10 -7.16 -37.90
C TRP A 5 28.62 -7.26 -37.50
N ARG A 6 28.29 -8.24 -36.66
CA ARG A 6 27.05 -8.26 -35.89
C ARG A 6 27.37 -7.47 -34.63
N GLY A 7 26.60 -6.43 -34.33
CA GLY A 7 26.81 -5.62 -33.13
C GLY A 7 26.82 -6.45 -31.85
N PRO A 8 27.14 -5.85 -30.70
CA PRO A 8 27.03 -6.54 -29.43
C PRO A 8 25.63 -7.19 -29.34
N PRO A 9 25.54 -8.44 -28.85
CA PRO A 9 24.24 -9.06 -28.65
C PRO A 9 23.35 -8.11 -27.85
N PRO A 10 22.04 -8.06 -28.12
CA PRO A 10 21.12 -7.27 -27.31
C PRO A 10 21.37 -7.67 -25.86
N ALA A 11 21.55 -6.66 -24.99
CA ALA A 11 21.70 -6.89 -23.57
C ALA A 11 20.56 -7.83 -23.16
N ASP A 12 20.96 -9.05 -22.81
CA ASP A 12 20.16 -10.03 -22.12
C ASP A 12 19.35 -9.30 -21.06
N ASP A 13 18.02 -9.46 -21.08
CA ASP A 13 17.11 -8.86 -20.12
C ASP A 13 17.60 -9.20 -18.71
N GLU A 14 18.40 -8.30 -18.11
CA GLU A 14 18.91 -8.46 -16.76
C GLU A 14 17.67 -8.54 -15.86
N VAL A 15 17.42 -9.73 -15.29
CA VAL A 15 16.37 -9.93 -14.31
C VAL A 15 16.70 -9.03 -13.13
N HIS A 16 16.13 -7.84 -13.14
CA HIS A 16 16.40 -6.80 -12.16
C HIS A 16 15.65 -7.17 -10.89
N PHE A 17 16.36 -7.77 -9.93
CA PHE A 17 15.79 -8.05 -8.62
C PHE A 17 15.63 -6.73 -7.87
N ASP A 18 14.39 -6.40 -7.49
CA ASP A 18 14.14 -5.24 -6.64
C ASP A 18 14.91 -5.37 -5.32
N SER A 19 15.58 -4.29 -4.95
CA SER A 19 16.17 -4.13 -3.64
C SER A 19 15.08 -4.11 -2.55
N TYR A 20 15.46 -4.45 -1.31
CA TYR A 20 14.56 -4.36 -0.16
C TYR A 20 13.84 -3.01 -0.06
N ARG A 21 14.58 -1.92 -0.36
CA ARG A 21 14.05 -0.55 -0.33
C ARG A 21 12.95 -0.36 -1.37
N GLU A 22 13.14 -0.84 -2.59
CA GLU A 22 12.15 -0.72 -3.67
C GLU A 22 10.88 -1.48 -3.32
N ARG A 23 11.00 -2.71 -2.81
CA ARG A 23 9.84 -3.49 -2.34
C ARG A 23 9.10 -2.82 -1.20
N LEU A 24 9.83 -2.26 -0.24
CA LEU A 24 9.21 -1.54 0.87
C LEU A 24 8.39 -0.34 0.38
N MET A 25 8.91 0.42 -0.57
CA MET A 25 8.21 1.55 -1.18
C MET A 25 6.96 1.11 -1.96
N LYS A 26 6.97 -0.08 -2.57
CA LYS A 26 5.80 -0.66 -3.27
C LYS A 26 4.67 -1.05 -2.33
N TYR A 27 5.00 -1.50 -1.12
CA TYR A 27 4.03 -2.06 -0.17
C TYR A 27 3.50 -1.09 0.87
N VAL A 28 4.20 0.02 1.10
CA VAL A 28 3.72 1.10 1.95
C VAL A 28 3.04 2.15 1.06
N PRO A 29 1.70 2.26 1.06
CA PRO A 29 0.99 3.18 0.17
C PRO A 29 1.04 4.61 0.72
N ALA A 30 2.25 5.19 0.76
CA ALA A 30 2.53 6.46 1.42
C ALA A 30 1.67 7.61 0.91
N GLU A 31 1.46 7.70 -0.41
CA GLU A 31 0.64 8.72 -1.06
C GLU A 31 -0.82 8.64 -0.60
N ALA A 32 -1.37 7.43 -0.57
CA ALA A 32 -2.74 7.20 -0.11
C ALA A 32 -2.87 7.49 1.39
N LEU A 33 -1.86 7.17 2.21
CA LEU A 33 -1.83 7.47 3.63
C LEU A 33 -1.78 8.97 3.90
N VAL A 34 -0.96 9.73 3.15
CA VAL A 34 -0.89 11.19 3.25
C VAL A 34 -2.23 11.81 2.91
N LEU A 35 -2.83 11.41 1.79
CA LEU A 35 -4.16 11.88 1.40
C LEU A 35 -5.21 11.53 2.47
N PHE A 36 -5.19 10.29 2.96
CA PHE A 36 -6.13 9.82 3.98
C PHE A 36 -6.00 10.63 5.26
N VAL A 37 -4.79 10.82 5.80
CA VAL A 37 -4.57 11.57 7.03
C VAL A 37 -5.03 13.02 6.87
N ALA A 38 -4.75 13.64 5.73
CA ALA A 38 -5.21 15.00 5.45
C ALA A 38 -6.74 15.10 5.44
N VAL A 39 -7.42 14.21 4.71
CA VAL A 39 -8.88 14.21 4.57
C VAL A 39 -9.58 13.78 5.86
N TYR A 40 -9.21 12.63 6.41
CA TYR A 40 -9.80 12.09 7.63
C TYR A 40 -9.53 13.00 8.83
N GLY A 41 -8.27 13.44 9.01
CA GLY A 41 -7.87 14.27 10.14
C GLY A 41 -8.58 15.63 10.14
N SER A 42 -8.65 16.28 8.98
CA SER A 42 -9.40 17.55 8.85
C SER A 42 -10.91 17.35 9.02
N ALA A 43 -11.50 16.31 8.42
CA ALA A 43 -12.92 16.01 8.57
C ALA A 43 -13.27 15.69 10.03
N TYR A 44 -12.45 14.90 10.74
CA TYR A 44 -12.65 14.59 12.15
C TYR A 44 -12.58 15.85 13.02
N ALA A 45 -11.60 16.73 12.76
CA ALA A 45 -11.44 17.97 13.52
C ALA A 45 -12.65 18.91 13.42
N VAL A 46 -13.33 18.92 12.27
CA VAL A 46 -14.48 19.82 12.01
C VAL A 46 -15.82 19.15 12.32
N LEU A 47 -15.96 17.86 12.02
CA LEU A 47 -17.24 17.15 11.99
C LEU A 47 -17.30 15.96 12.97
N GLY A 48 -16.26 15.71 13.76
CA GLY A 48 -16.14 14.47 14.56
C GLY A 48 -17.26 14.23 15.58
N THR A 49 -17.98 15.27 15.98
CA THR A 49 -19.14 15.19 16.89
C THR A 49 -20.48 15.06 16.17
N GLU A 50 -20.50 15.20 14.84
CA GLU A 50 -21.73 15.15 14.06
C GLU A 50 -22.27 13.71 13.95
N PRO A 51 -23.59 13.49 14.06
CA PRO A 51 -24.17 12.14 14.05
C PRO A 51 -23.88 11.33 12.77
N PHE A 52 -23.67 12.01 11.64
CA PHE A 52 -23.38 11.36 10.35
C PHE A 52 -21.88 11.05 10.16
N PHE A 53 -21.01 11.54 11.03
CA PHE A 53 -19.56 11.39 10.88
C PHE A 53 -19.10 9.93 10.79
N PRO A 54 -19.60 8.97 11.59
CA PRO A 54 -19.19 7.57 11.47
C PRO A 54 -19.45 6.99 10.06
N LEU A 55 -20.55 7.37 9.42
CA LEU A 55 -20.86 6.96 8.05
C LEU A 55 -19.89 7.61 7.05
N LEU A 56 -19.65 8.92 7.17
CA LEU A 56 -18.68 9.65 6.33
C LEU A 56 -17.27 9.06 6.48
N ALA A 57 -16.84 8.76 7.71
CA ALA A 57 -15.55 8.17 8.00
C ALA A 57 -15.36 6.81 7.30
N ARG A 58 -16.40 5.96 7.24
CA ARG A 58 -16.36 4.70 6.48
C ARG A 58 -16.14 4.95 4.99
N TRP A 59 -16.79 5.96 4.42
CA TRP A 59 -16.56 6.36 3.03
C TRP A 59 -15.15 6.89 2.78
N ILE A 60 -14.58 7.66 3.72
CA ILE A 60 -13.19 8.14 3.62
C ILE A 60 -12.21 6.96 3.62
N VAL A 61 -12.43 5.94 4.45
CA VAL A 61 -11.60 4.72 4.46
C VAL A 61 -11.71 3.97 3.14
N LEU A 62 -12.93 3.76 2.62
CA LEU A 62 -13.15 3.10 1.33
C LEU A 62 -12.51 3.89 0.18
N ALA A 63 -12.60 5.22 0.20
CA ALA A 63 -11.94 6.08 -0.76
C ALA A 63 -10.41 5.92 -0.69
N GLY A 64 -9.82 5.83 0.51
CA GLY A 64 -8.38 5.61 0.67
C GLY A 64 -7.89 4.27 0.09
N ILE A 65 -8.67 3.18 0.27
CA ILE A 65 -8.39 1.90 -0.38
C ILE A 65 -8.47 2.04 -1.90
N ALA A 66 -9.53 2.69 -2.40
CA ALA A 66 -9.71 2.91 -3.83
C ALA A 66 -8.56 3.74 -4.43
N VAL A 67 -8.12 4.80 -3.74
CA VAL A 67 -6.96 5.60 -4.16
C VAL A 67 -5.70 4.75 -4.21
N THR A 68 -5.46 3.89 -3.21
CA THR A 68 -4.30 2.99 -3.19
C THR A 68 -4.28 2.10 -4.45
N VAL A 69 -5.40 1.45 -4.77
CA VAL A 69 -5.50 0.56 -5.93
C VAL A 69 -5.39 1.34 -7.25
N ILE A 70 -6.10 2.47 -7.37
CA ILE A 70 -6.10 3.27 -8.59
C ILE A 70 -4.71 3.85 -8.86
N TRP A 71 -4.01 4.32 -7.81
CA TRP A 71 -2.68 4.90 -7.94
C TRP A 71 -1.69 3.87 -8.47
N LEU A 72 -1.62 2.70 -7.84
CA LEU A 72 -0.72 1.63 -8.26
C LEU A 72 -1.01 1.18 -9.69
N TRP A 73 -2.30 1.06 -10.05
CA TRP A 73 -2.67 0.54 -11.37
C TRP A 73 -2.51 1.57 -12.50
N LYS A 74 -2.83 2.85 -12.25
CA LYS A 74 -2.86 3.89 -13.29
C LYS A 74 -1.61 4.75 -13.34
N ILE A 75 -0.99 5.02 -12.20
CA ILE A 75 0.16 5.92 -12.10
C ILE A 75 1.45 5.12 -12.15
N ASP A 76 1.57 4.10 -11.29
CA ASP A 76 2.79 3.30 -11.20
C ASP A 76 2.81 2.13 -12.21
N GLY A 77 1.69 1.88 -12.88
CA GLY A 77 1.59 0.85 -13.93
C GLY A 77 1.78 -0.57 -13.43
N VAL A 78 1.53 -0.83 -12.14
CA VAL A 78 1.68 -2.15 -11.52
C VAL A 78 0.62 -3.09 -12.09
N THR A 79 1.08 -4.17 -12.71
CA THR A 79 0.23 -5.23 -13.29
C THR A 79 0.11 -6.46 -12.42
N ASP A 80 1.05 -6.65 -11.48
CA ASP A 80 0.98 -7.74 -10.53
C ASP A 80 -0.12 -7.51 -9.47
N LEU A 81 -1.05 -8.46 -9.42
CA LEU A 81 -2.18 -8.42 -8.50
C LEU A 81 -1.77 -8.73 -7.07
N VAL A 82 -0.67 -9.48 -6.85
CA VAL A 82 -0.14 -9.77 -5.52
C VAL A 82 0.38 -8.48 -4.90
N GLN A 83 1.19 -7.71 -5.64
CA GLN A 83 1.69 -6.42 -5.21
C GLN A 83 0.55 -5.43 -4.86
N VAL A 84 -0.47 -5.32 -5.72
CA VAL A 84 -1.64 -4.47 -5.46
C VAL A 84 -2.39 -4.93 -4.21
N GLY A 85 -2.58 -6.25 -4.05
CA GLY A 85 -3.23 -6.84 -2.88
C GLY A 85 -2.49 -6.55 -1.58
N ILE A 86 -1.17 -6.75 -1.56
CA ILE A 86 -0.32 -6.50 -0.39
C ILE A 86 -0.37 -5.02 0.00
N SER A 87 -0.30 -4.11 -0.96
CA SER A 87 -0.34 -2.66 -0.69
C SER A 87 -1.70 -2.20 -0.19
N ALA A 88 -2.80 -2.73 -0.75
CA ALA A 88 -4.16 -2.45 -0.25
C ALA A 88 -4.35 -2.98 1.20
N VAL A 89 -3.85 -4.18 1.50
CA VAL A 89 -3.83 -4.71 2.89
C VAL A 89 -2.96 -3.84 3.79
N GLY A 90 -1.83 -3.33 3.27
CA GLY A 90 -0.97 -2.38 3.95
C GLY A 90 -1.72 -1.14 4.36
N PHE A 91 -2.46 -0.52 3.43
CA PHE A 91 -3.31 0.63 3.73
C PHE A 91 -4.25 0.33 4.89
N VAL A 92 -4.96 -0.81 4.85
CA VAL A 92 -5.89 -1.22 5.92
C VAL A 92 -5.15 -1.41 7.24
N ALA A 93 -3.98 -2.05 7.26
CA ALA A 93 -3.18 -2.22 8.47
C ALA A 93 -2.82 -0.86 9.11
N TRP A 94 -2.47 0.14 8.31
CA TRP A 94 -2.24 1.51 8.77
C TRP A 94 -3.51 2.16 9.34
N ILE A 95 -4.65 2.03 8.69
CA ILE A 95 -5.94 2.54 9.20
C ILE A 95 -6.26 1.93 10.57
N PHE A 96 -6.00 0.63 10.73
CA PHE A 96 -6.15 -0.05 12.01
C PHE A 96 -5.16 0.46 13.06
N ALA A 97 -3.92 0.77 12.71
CA ALA A 97 -2.97 1.35 13.67
C ALA A 97 -3.36 2.78 14.10
N PHE A 98 -3.93 3.57 13.19
CA PHE A 98 -4.39 4.93 13.50
C PHE A 98 -5.59 4.97 14.45
N GLY A 99 -6.38 3.89 14.55
CA GLY A 99 -7.53 3.85 15.45
C GLY A 99 -8.63 4.84 15.08
N VAL A 100 -8.88 4.98 13.78
CA VAL A 100 -9.96 5.82 13.27
C VAL A 100 -11.34 5.30 13.71
N VAL A 101 -12.34 6.18 13.74
CA VAL A 101 -13.70 5.88 14.23
C VAL A 101 -14.27 4.58 13.64
N PRO A 102 -14.20 4.31 12.32
CA PRO A 102 -14.72 3.05 11.74
C PRO A 102 -14.09 1.78 12.30
N VAL A 103 -12.85 1.85 12.81
CA VAL A 103 -12.14 0.71 13.38
C VAL A 103 -12.31 0.67 14.90
N ALA A 104 -12.26 1.83 15.56
CA ALA A 104 -12.39 1.95 17.01
C ALA A 104 -13.73 1.45 17.56
N GLU A 105 -14.79 1.44 16.74
CA GLU A 105 -16.11 0.92 17.10
C GLU A 105 -16.22 -0.62 17.07
N LEU A 106 -15.21 -1.33 16.57
CA LEU A 106 -15.25 -2.79 16.47
C LEU A 106 -15.04 -3.43 17.86
N PRO A 107 -15.90 -4.38 18.30
CA PRO A 107 -15.87 -4.89 19.68
C PRO A 107 -14.62 -5.70 20.04
N TRP A 108 -13.89 -6.19 19.04
CA TRP A 108 -12.65 -6.95 19.19
C TRP A 108 -11.39 -6.13 18.92
N TYR A 109 -11.55 -4.85 18.55
CA TYR A 109 -10.42 -4.02 18.16
C TYR A 109 -9.61 -3.59 19.39
N ASN A 110 -8.28 -3.70 19.25
CA ASN A 110 -7.32 -3.20 20.21
C ASN A 110 -6.26 -2.38 19.47
N GLN A 111 -6.24 -1.07 19.72
CA GLN A 111 -5.33 -0.15 19.02
C GLN A 111 -3.85 -0.43 19.30
N VAL A 112 -3.51 -0.84 20.52
CA VAL A 112 -2.12 -1.19 20.86
C VAL A 112 -1.68 -2.43 20.07
N ALA A 113 -2.53 -3.46 20.00
CA ALA A 113 -2.24 -4.65 19.20
C ALA A 113 -2.09 -4.31 17.71
N ALA A 114 -2.96 -3.46 17.15
CA ALA A 114 -2.86 -3.01 15.76
C ALA A 114 -1.58 -2.19 15.50
N ALA A 115 -1.21 -1.29 16.41
CA ALA A 115 0.03 -0.52 16.30
C ALA A 115 1.28 -1.40 16.38
N LEU A 116 1.27 -2.44 17.23
CA LEU A 116 2.37 -3.40 17.34
C LEU A 116 2.45 -4.37 16.14
N PHE A 117 1.32 -4.66 15.49
CA PHE A 117 1.29 -5.43 14.25
C PHE A 117 1.97 -4.68 13.08
N LEU A 118 1.89 -3.35 13.07
CA LEU A 118 2.36 -2.55 11.94
C LEU A 118 3.87 -2.68 11.65
N PRO A 119 4.79 -2.62 12.64
CA PRO A 119 6.19 -2.96 12.42
C PRO A 119 6.37 -4.36 11.83
N VAL A 120 5.62 -5.36 12.31
CA VAL A 120 5.69 -6.73 11.76
C VAL A 120 5.32 -6.72 10.28
N TYR A 121 4.24 -6.04 9.89
CA TYR A 121 3.86 -5.89 8.49
C TYR A 121 4.97 -5.23 7.66
N VAL A 122 5.52 -4.10 8.13
CA VAL A 122 6.56 -3.33 7.42
C VAL A 122 7.84 -4.15 7.20
N PHE A 123 8.24 -4.97 8.18
CA PHE A 123 9.45 -5.78 8.05
C PHE A 123 9.22 -7.09 7.27
N VAL A 124 8.03 -7.67 7.37
CA VAL A 124 7.74 -8.98 6.75
C VAL A 124 7.28 -8.85 5.31
N SER A 125 6.49 -7.82 4.95
CA SER A 125 5.93 -7.71 3.60
C SER A 125 7.00 -7.72 2.50
N PRO A 126 8.16 -7.02 2.59
CA PRO A 126 9.19 -7.03 1.55
C PRO A 126 9.90 -8.38 1.37
N VAL A 127 9.77 -9.29 2.36
CA VAL A 127 10.34 -10.64 2.33
C VAL A 127 9.46 -11.58 1.50
N LEU A 128 8.15 -11.32 1.43
CA LEU A 128 7.20 -12.16 0.71
C LEU A 128 7.39 -12.07 -0.83
N ASP A 129 7.73 -10.90 -1.37
CA ASP A 129 8.13 -10.70 -2.79
C ASP A 129 9.57 -11.15 -3.12
N GLY A 130 10.32 -11.63 -2.13
CA GLY A 130 11.64 -12.21 -2.38
C GLY A 130 11.62 -13.50 -3.20
N ILE A 131 10.43 -14.04 -3.43
CA ILE A 131 10.20 -15.23 -4.23
C ILE A 131 9.94 -14.76 -5.66
N PRO A 132 10.81 -15.09 -6.63
CA PRO A 132 10.62 -14.68 -8.02
C PRO A 132 9.23 -15.09 -8.50
N ASP A 133 8.50 -14.18 -9.15
CA ASP A 133 7.36 -14.49 -10.01
C ASP A 133 7.86 -15.27 -11.22
N ARG A 134 8.23 -16.54 -10.97
CA ARG A 134 8.52 -17.53 -12.00
C ARG A 134 7.32 -18.46 -12.06
N PHE A 135 6.26 -18.05 -12.75
CA PHE A 135 5.37 -18.95 -13.49
C PHE A 135 4.74 -18.24 -14.67
#